data_AF-F7STT7-F1
#
_entry.id   AF-F7STT7-F1
#
_cell.length_a   1.000
_cell.length_b   1.000
_cell.length_c   1.000
_cell.angle_alpha   90.00
_cell.angle_beta   90.00
_cell.angle_gamma   90.00
#
_symmetry.space_group_name_H-M   'P 1'
#
loop_
_entity.id
_entity.type
_entity.pdbx_description
1 polymer ?
#
loop_
_entity_poly.entity_id
_entity_poly.type
_entity_poly.pdbx_seq_one_letter_code
_entity_poly.pdbx_strand_id
1 'polypeptide(L)'
;MLLLAMHAQAQEGLPAPVNGITFEEWAAGNARLASNQPLDGVLKILKVDEGQWKQADAAFIEELKRRDPGSPTFMRYGEVFANPAVGRFANAGEQPKVEGKLATYDDYARLQADMSAGVKAGKDPQAILKEYGLNTYQYSQESGKWVRMMATVNDPAELERLAAIREKYQREARAKYGLPAAE
;
A
#
# COMPACT_ATOMS: atom_id res chain seq x y z
N MET A 1 27.42 18.86 31.52
CA MET A 1 26.39 19.00 30.46
C MET A 1 26.72 18.00 29.36
N LEU A 2 26.12 16.80 29.40
CA LEU A 2 26.26 15.79 28.36
C LEU A 2 25.03 15.88 27.45
N LEU A 3 25.21 16.39 26.24
CA LEU A 3 24.25 16.25 25.15
C LEU A 3 24.31 14.79 24.68
N LEU A 4 23.33 13.99 25.09
CA LEU A 4 23.09 12.67 24.51
C LEU A 4 22.60 12.86 23.07
N ALA A 5 23.53 12.88 22.13
CA ALA A 5 23.25 12.67 20.72
C ALA A 5 22.71 11.23 20.56
N MET A 6 21.40 11.11 20.34
CA MET A 6 20.80 9.87 19.88
C MET A 6 21.44 9.53 18.53
N HIS A 7 22.32 8.54 18.53
CA HIS A 7 22.87 7.96 17.32
C HIS A 7 21.76 7.14 16.67
N ALA A 8 20.88 7.81 15.92
CA ALA A 8 20.16 7.15 14.86
C ALA A 8 21.20 6.78 13.80
N GLN A 9 21.83 5.61 13.95
CA GLN A 9 22.72 5.09 12.92
C GLN A 9 21.88 4.96 11.65
N ALA A 10 22.25 5.70 10.61
CA ALA A 10 21.77 5.43 9.27
C ALA A 10 22.11 3.97 8.98
N GLN A 11 21.11 3.11 8.92
CA GLN A 11 21.31 1.75 8.43
C GLN A 11 21.81 1.87 6.99
N GLU A 12 22.97 1.29 6.69
CA GLU A 12 23.68 1.52 5.42
C GLU A 12 22.71 1.45 4.22
N GLY A 13 22.67 2.54 3.44
CA GLY A 13 21.82 2.65 2.25
C GLY A 13 20.42 3.25 2.46
N LEU A 14 19.98 3.48 3.71
CA LEU A 14 18.73 4.19 4.00
C LEU A 14 18.94 5.71 4.14
N PRO A 15 17.91 6.52 3.83
CA PRO A 15 17.96 7.97 4.00
C PRO A 15 18.13 8.35 5.48
N ALA A 16 18.80 9.47 5.74
CA ALA A 16 18.95 10.01 7.08
C ALA A 16 17.57 10.38 7.69
N PRO A 17 17.38 10.25 9.01
CA PRO A 17 16.15 10.68 9.66
C PRO A 17 15.84 12.16 9.44
N VAL A 18 14.56 12.50 9.31
CA VAL A 18 14.08 13.88 9.16
C VAL A 18 13.19 14.21 10.35
N ASN A 19 13.49 15.29 11.07
CA ASN A 19 12.79 15.67 12.31
C ASN A 19 12.73 14.54 13.36
N GLY A 20 13.75 13.68 13.41
CA GLY A 20 13.78 12.53 14.31
C GLY A 20 12.85 11.38 13.92
N ILE A 21 12.28 11.41 12.71
CA ILE A 21 11.51 10.32 12.11
C ILE A 21 12.45 9.52 11.20
N THR A 22 12.62 8.23 11.45
CA THR A 22 13.41 7.37 10.55
C THR A 22 12.61 7.03 9.29
N PHE A 23 13.30 6.64 8.22
CA PHE A 23 12.64 6.18 6.99
C PHE A 23 11.65 5.04 7.24
N GLU A 24 12.00 4.11 8.12
CA GLU A 24 11.15 2.98 8.49
C GLU A 24 9.94 3.42 9.32
N GLU A 25 10.11 4.35 10.25
CA GLU A 25 8.99 4.89 11.01
C GLU A 25 8.02 5.66 10.10
N TRP A 26 8.54 6.38 9.11
CA TRP A 26 7.70 7.01 8.09
C TRP A 26 6.96 5.98 7.22
N ALA A 27 7.63 4.92 6.76
CA ALA A 27 6.99 3.83 6.02
C ALA A 27 5.89 3.14 6.86
N ALA A 28 6.16 2.88 8.13
CA ALA A 28 5.21 2.31 9.09
C ALA A 28 4.03 3.25 9.41
N GLY A 29 4.27 4.56 9.43
CA GLY A 29 3.22 5.58 9.52
C GLY A 29 2.32 5.56 8.29
N ASN A 30 2.90 5.48 7.08
CA ASN A 30 2.13 5.38 5.84
C ASN A 30 1.26 4.12 5.77
N ALA A 31 1.76 2.97 6.24
CA ALA A 31 0.95 1.75 6.32
C ALA A 31 -0.30 1.94 7.18
N ARG A 32 -0.18 2.67 8.30
CA ARG A 32 -1.29 3.00 9.20
C ARG A 32 -2.29 3.95 8.59
N LEU A 33 -1.81 5.00 7.93
CA LEU A 33 -2.67 5.93 7.21
C LEU A 33 -3.42 5.20 6.08
N ALA A 34 -2.74 4.34 5.34
CA ALA A 34 -3.33 3.49 4.31
C ALA A 34 -4.34 2.48 4.87
N SER A 35 -4.24 2.13 6.14
CA SER A 35 -5.20 1.29 6.87
C SER A 35 -6.29 2.11 7.58
N ASN A 36 -6.46 3.39 7.23
CA ASN A 36 -7.41 4.34 7.81
C ASN A 36 -7.21 4.67 9.30
N GLN A 37 -6.03 4.41 9.88
CA GLN A 37 -5.72 4.96 11.20
C GLN A 37 -5.56 6.48 11.11
N PRO A 38 -6.01 7.24 12.12
CA PRO A 38 -5.95 8.70 12.09
C PRO A 38 -4.51 9.22 12.19
N LEU A 39 -4.22 10.31 11.47
CA LEU A 39 -2.91 10.97 11.51
C LEU A 39 -2.51 11.35 12.94
N ASP A 40 -3.42 11.88 13.75
CA ASP A 40 -3.15 12.23 15.14
C ASP A 40 -2.58 11.05 15.96
N GLY A 41 -3.01 9.82 15.68
CA GLY A 41 -2.47 8.62 16.31
C GLY A 41 -1.02 8.34 15.91
N VAL A 42 -0.71 8.51 14.62
CA VAL A 42 0.66 8.40 14.06
C VAL A 42 1.57 9.46 14.70
N LEU A 43 1.13 10.73 14.69
CA LEU A 43 1.87 11.86 15.26
C LEU A 43 2.15 11.66 16.76
N LYS A 44 1.15 11.20 17.52
CA LYS A 44 1.28 10.94 18.95
C LYS A 44 2.32 9.86 19.26
N ILE A 45 2.32 8.75 18.52
CA ILE A 45 3.30 7.67 18.70
C ILE A 45 4.71 8.17 18.35
N LEU A 46 4.84 8.93 17.27
CA LEU A 46 6.09 9.55 16.85
C LEU A 46 6.46 10.81 17.64
N LYS A 47 5.63 11.29 18.57
CA LYS A 47 5.91 12.50 19.37
C LYS A 47 6.37 13.68 18.51
N VAL A 48 5.72 13.88 17.37
CA VAL A 48 5.98 14.97 16.42
C VAL A 48 4.70 15.74 16.13
N ASP A 49 4.82 16.96 15.61
CA ASP A 49 3.68 17.71 15.07
C ASP A 49 3.44 17.44 13.57
N GLU A 50 2.31 17.92 13.05
CA GLU A 50 1.92 17.74 11.65
C GLU A 50 2.91 18.39 10.67
N GLY A 51 3.53 19.51 11.05
CA GLY A 51 4.55 20.18 10.24
C GLY A 51 5.81 19.35 10.09
N GLN A 52 6.27 18.77 11.20
CA GLN A 52 7.41 17.85 11.23
C GLN A 52 7.15 16.59 10.40
N TRP A 53 5.94 16.03 10.48
CA TRP A 53 5.51 14.91 9.64
C TRP A 53 5.51 15.27 8.15
N LYS A 54 4.91 16.39 7.76
CA LYS A 54 4.86 16.83 6.35
C LYS A 54 6.25 17.04 5.75
N GLN A 55 7.19 17.58 6.54
CA GLN A 55 8.58 17.76 6.09
C GLN A 55 9.28 16.41 5.87
N ALA A 56 9.11 15.46 6.80
CA ALA A 56 9.65 14.11 6.63
C ALA A 56 9.02 13.38 5.44
N ASP A 57 7.70 13.51 5.28
CA ASP A 57 6.94 12.92 4.18
C ASP A 57 7.43 13.42 2.82
N ALA A 58 7.54 14.74 2.65
CA ALA A 58 8.08 15.32 1.43
C ALA A 58 9.52 14.84 1.16
N ALA A 59 10.39 14.84 2.17
CA ALA A 59 11.78 14.43 2.02
C ALA A 59 11.92 12.96 1.60
N PHE A 60 11.20 12.05 2.26
CA PHE A 60 11.29 10.62 1.95
C PHE A 60 10.58 10.25 0.64
N ILE A 61 9.51 10.95 0.26
CA ILE A 61 8.90 10.82 -1.08
C ILE A 61 9.88 11.23 -2.17
N GLU A 62 10.54 12.39 -2.02
CA GLU A 62 11.54 12.85 -3.00
C GLU A 62 12.71 11.87 -3.11
N GLU A 63 13.10 11.26 -1.99
CA GLU A 63 14.13 10.24 -1.96
C GLU A 63 13.69 8.95 -2.69
N LEU A 64 12.48 8.46 -2.46
CA LEU A 64 11.94 7.31 -3.20
C LEU A 64 11.82 7.57 -4.71
N LYS A 65 11.43 8.78 -5.12
CA LYS A 65 11.32 9.15 -6.55
C LYS A 65 12.65 9.09 -7.30
N ARG A 66 13.78 9.25 -6.59
CA ARG A 66 15.14 9.21 -7.17
C ARG A 66 15.70 7.79 -7.25
N ARG A 67 15.02 6.81 -6.67
CA ARG A 67 15.48 5.43 -6.52
C ARG A 67 14.79 4.53 -7.53
N ASP A 68 15.50 3.52 -8.02
CA ASP A 68 14.88 2.47 -8.81
C ASP A 68 13.92 1.63 -7.93
N PRO A 69 12.78 1.15 -8.48
CA PRO A 69 11.85 0.29 -7.74
C PRO A 69 12.48 -1.01 -7.18
N GLY A 70 13.59 -1.47 -7.76
CA GLY A 70 14.36 -2.63 -7.29
C GLY A 70 15.48 -2.29 -6.30
N SER A 71 15.66 -1.01 -5.93
CA SER A 71 16.68 -0.59 -4.98
C SER A 71 16.42 -1.10 -3.56
N PRO A 72 17.48 -1.27 -2.74
CA PRO A 72 17.32 -1.67 -1.34
C PRO A 72 16.39 -0.75 -0.53
N THR A 73 16.41 0.55 -0.80
CA THR A 73 15.53 1.54 -0.14
C THR A 73 14.06 1.31 -0.48
N PHE A 74 13.75 1.07 -1.75
CA PHE A 74 12.38 0.81 -2.19
C PHE A 74 11.87 -0.54 -1.67
N MET A 75 12.72 -1.58 -1.70
CA MET A 75 12.42 -2.86 -1.09
C MET A 75 12.14 -2.71 0.41
N ARG A 76 12.99 -1.95 1.12
CA ARG A 76 12.82 -1.73 2.56
C ARG A 76 11.52 -0.98 2.90
N TYR A 77 11.15 0.02 2.09
CA TYR A 77 9.85 0.67 2.20
C TYR A 77 8.71 -0.35 2.12
N GLY A 78 8.72 -1.21 1.09
CA GLY A 78 7.70 -2.26 0.91
C GLY A 78 7.64 -3.26 2.07
N GLU A 79 8.80 -3.71 2.56
CA GLU A 79 8.90 -4.61 3.71
C GLU A 79 8.28 -4.00 4.98
N VAL A 80 8.67 -2.76 5.30
CA VAL A 80 8.15 -2.06 6.48
C VAL A 80 6.68 -1.70 6.30
N PHE A 81 6.26 -1.34 5.10
CA PHE A 81 4.86 -1.11 4.80
C PHE A 81 4.03 -2.37 5.06
N ALA A 82 4.52 -3.56 4.66
CA ALA A 82 3.84 -4.83 4.89
C ALA A 82 3.87 -5.31 6.36
N ASN A 83 4.91 -4.94 7.12
CA ASN A 83 5.02 -5.23 8.55
C ASN A 83 5.39 -3.96 9.34
N PRO A 84 4.39 -3.12 9.67
CA PRO A 84 4.63 -1.77 10.18
C PRO A 84 4.86 -1.73 11.70
N ALA A 85 5.15 -2.87 12.34
CA ALA A 85 5.50 -2.97 13.76
C ALA A 85 7.00 -2.72 13.99
N VAL A 86 7.49 -1.54 13.63
CA VAL A 86 8.92 -1.16 13.71
C VAL A 86 9.13 0.16 14.46
N GLY A 87 10.35 0.41 14.94
CA GLY A 87 10.68 1.65 15.65
C GLY A 87 9.71 1.92 16.82
N ARG A 88 9.24 3.16 16.94
CA ARG A 88 8.23 3.52 17.95
C ARG A 88 6.86 2.85 17.76
N PHE A 89 6.59 2.31 16.57
CA PHE A 89 5.37 1.57 16.28
C PHE A 89 5.41 0.09 16.67
N ALA A 90 6.57 -0.45 17.07
CA ALA A 90 6.73 -1.85 17.44
C ALA A 90 5.74 -2.31 18.54
N ASN A 91 5.44 -1.43 19.49
CA ASN A 91 4.53 -1.68 20.61
C ASN A 91 3.23 -0.87 20.49
N ALA A 92 2.86 -0.40 19.30
CA ALA A 92 1.58 0.28 19.12
C ALA A 92 0.43 -0.70 19.40
N GLY A 93 -0.54 -0.27 20.21
CA GLY A 93 -1.66 -1.12 20.66
C GLY A 93 -2.57 -1.61 19.53
N GLU A 94 -2.55 -0.91 18.38
CA GLU A 94 -3.26 -1.34 17.18
C GLU A 94 -2.30 -1.36 15.97
N GLN A 95 -2.18 -2.54 15.37
CA GLN A 95 -1.45 -2.76 14.12
C GLN A 95 -2.45 -2.83 12.96
N PRO A 96 -2.10 -2.34 11.75
CA PRO A 96 -2.87 -2.58 10.54
C PRO A 96 -3.19 -4.07 10.34
N LYS A 97 -4.45 -4.38 9.98
CA LYS A 97 -4.95 -5.75 9.83
C LYS A 97 -5.38 -6.03 8.40
N VAL A 98 -5.15 -7.27 7.99
CA VAL A 98 -5.65 -7.85 6.75
C VAL A 98 -6.85 -8.72 7.08
N GLU A 99 -7.96 -8.55 6.33
CA GLU A 99 -9.23 -9.22 6.63
C GLU A 99 -9.54 -10.37 5.67
N GLY A 100 -8.80 -10.48 4.56
CA GLY A 100 -8.96 -11.57 3.59
C GLY A 100 -10.18 -11.39 2.71
N LYS A 101 -10.55 -10.15 2.37
CA LYS A 101 -11.68 -9.80 1.50
C LYS A 101 -11.46 -10.24 0.05
N LEU A 102 -10.20 -10.33 -0.40
CA LEU A 102 -9.82 -10.89 -1.69
C LEU A 102 -9.47 -12.38 -1.54
N ALA A 103 -10.42 -13.16 -1.03
CA ALA A 103 -10.23 -14.57 -0.69
C ALA A 103 -10.03 -15.45 -1.93
N THR A 104 -10.78 -15.16 -2.99
CA THR A 104 -10.77 -15.88 -4.27
C THR A 104 -10.23 -15.02 -5.42
N TYR A 105 -9.88 -15.67 -6.54
CA TYR A 105 -9.49 -14.93 -7.74
C TYR A 105 -10.66 -14.12 -8.31
N ASP A 106 -11.90 -14.60 -8.13
CA ASP A 106 -13.11 -13.87 -8.50
C ASP A 106 -13.20 -12.53 -7.76
N ASP A 107 -12.96 -12.52 -6.45
CA ASP A 107 -12.99 -11.28 -5.64
C ASP A 107 -11.95 -10.28 -6.14
N TYR A 108 -10.73 -10.76 -6.40
CA TYR A 108 -9.65 -9.95 -6.94
C TYR A 108 -9.95 -9.43 -8.35
N ALA A 109 -10.33 -10.31 -9.27
CA ALA A 109 -10.59 -9.95 -10.66
C ALA A 109 -11.77 -8.97 -10.79
N ARG A 110 -12.81 -9.14 -9.96
CA ARG A 110 -13.93 -8.21 -9.89
C ARG A 110 -13.48 -6.82 -9.49
N LEU A 111 -12.72 -6.72 -8.39
CA LEU A 111 -12.21 -5.43 -7.93
C LEU A 111 -11.26 -4.79 -8.95
N GLN A 112 -10.37 -5.55 -9.59
CA GLN A 112 -9.49 -5.04 -10.65
C GLN A 112 -10.28 -4.46 -11.83
N ALA A 113 -11.33 -5.15 -12.27
CA ALA A 113 -12.19 -4.69 -13.34
C ALA A 113 -12.96 -3.42 -12.95
N ASP A 114 -13.50 -3.37 -11.74
CA ASP A 114 -14.25 -2.22 -11.21
C ASP A 114 -13.33 -1.00 -11.04
N MET A 115 -12.11 -1.19 -10.51
CA MET A 115 -11.08 -0.15 -10.45
C MET A 115 -10.70 0.37 -11.83
N SER A 116 -10.41 -0.53 -12.79
CA SER A 116 -10.01 -0.13 -14.15
C SER A 116 -11.10 0.65 -14.88
N ALA A 117 -12.34 0.17 -14.82
CA ALA A 117 -13.47 0.81 -15.49
C ALA A 117 -13.93 2.08 -14.75
N GLY A 118 -14.01 2.04 -13.43
CA GLY A 118 -14.44 3.15 -12.59
C GLY A 118 -13.49 4.34 -12.70
N VAL A 119 -12.18 4.13 -12.63
CA VAL A 119 -11.19 5.21 -12.81
C VAL A 119 -11.30 5.83 -14.21
N LYS A 120 -11.49 5.03 -15.27
CA LYS A 120 -11.75 5.54 -16.62
C LYS A 120 -13.04 6.37 -16.70
N ALA A 121 -14.03 6.05 -15.90
CA ALA A 121 -15.27 6.79 -15.76
C ALA A 121 -15.20 7.95 -14.74
N GLY A 122 -13.99 8.30 -14.25
CA GLY A 122 -13.77 9.43 -13.34
C GLY A 122 -14.11 9.14 -11.87
N LYS A 123 -14.27 7.88 -11.47
CA LYS A 123 -14.47 7.51 -10.06
C LYS A 123 -13.15 7.53 -9.30
N ASP A 124 -13.24 7.95 -8.04
CA ASP A 124 -12.12 7.88 -7.10
C ASP A 124 -11.82 6.41 -6.74
N PRO A 125 -10.56 5.94 -6.94
CA PRO A 125 -10.17 4.59 -6.56
C PRO A 125 -10.40 4.27 -5.08
N GLN A 126 -10.27 5.25 -4.17
CA GLN A 126 -10.51 5.00 -2.75
C GLN A 126 -12.00 4.75 -2.46
N ALA A 127 -12.89 5.46 -3.16
CA ALA A 127 -14.33 5.21 -3.08
C ALA A 127 -14.67 3.80 -3.58
N ILE A 128 -14.06 3.34 -4.68
CA ILE A 128 -14.24 1.98 -5.17
C ILE A 128 -13.75 0.95 -4.14
N LEU A 129 -12.54 1.10 -3.58
CA LEU A 129 -12.06 0.19 -2.53
C LEU A 129 -13.03 0.10 -1.35
N LYS A 130 -13.60 1.24 -0.95
CA LYS A 130 -14.60 1.31 0.13
C LYS A 130 -15.89 0.54 -0.22
N GLU A 131 -16.33 0.54 -1.48
CA GLU A 131 -17.48 -0.30 -1.91
C GLU A 131 -17.22 -1.79 -1.68
N TYR A 132 -15.95 -2.23 -1.76
CA TYR A 132 -15.52 -3.61 -1.48
C TYR A 132 -15.16 -3.82 0.01
N GLY A 133 -15.44 -2.83 0.86
CA GLY A 133 -15.05 -2.82 2.25
C GLY A 133 -13.54 -2.74 2.48
N LEU A 134 -12.73 -2.51 1.45
CA LEU A 134 -11.27 -2.47 1.55
C LEU A 134 -10.76 -1.05 1.83
N ASN A 135 -9.62 -0.97 2.50
CA ASN A 135 -8.75 0.21 2.47
C ASN A 135 -7.50 -0.06 1.62
N THR A 136 -6.72 0.98 1.36
CA THR A 136 -5.51 0.91 0.52
C THR A 136 -4.51 -0.11 1.04
N TYR A 137 -4.32 -0.19 2.36
CA TYR A 137 -3.43 -1.16 2.99
C TYR A 137 -3.88 -2.60 2.71
N GLN A 138 -5.15 -2.92 3.00
CA GLN A 138 -5.73 -4.24 2.78
C GLN A 138 -5.65 -4.64 1.31
N TYR A 139 -6.01 -3.74 0.40
CA TYR A 139 -5.89 -3.98 -1.03
C TYR A 139 -4.44 -4.31 -1.44
N SER A 140 -3.46 -3.54 -0.96
CA SER A 140 -2.04 -3.79 -1.24
C SER A 140 -1.58 -5.15 -0.73
N GLN A 141 -1.93 -5.51 0.51
CA GLN A 141 -1.50 -6.77 1.13
C GLN A 141 -2.18 -7.99 0.48
N GLU A 142 -3.48 -7.90 0.21
CA GLU A 142 -4.28 -9.02 -0.28
C GLU A 142 -4.12 -9.25 -1.79
N SER A 143 -3.77 -8.22 -2.56
CA SER A 143 -3.51 -8.35 -4.00
C SER A 143 -2.21 -9.10 -4.30
N GLY A 144 -1.21 -9.01 -3.41
CA GLY A 144 0.13 -9.54 -3.67
C GLY A 144 0.17 -11.04 -3.98
N LYS A 145 -0.69 -11.86 -3.34
CA LYS A 145 -0.77 -13.30 -3.64
C LYS A 145 -1.29 -13.57 -5.06
N TRP A 146 -2.22 -12.75 -5.53
CA TRP A 146 -2.80 -12.89 -6.87
C TRP A 146 -1.84 -12.43 -7.95
N VAL A 147 -1.13 -11.33 -7.72
CA VAL A 147 -0.05 -10.87 -8.61
C VAL A 147 1.01 -11.95 -8.77
N ARG A 148 1.46 -12.57 -7.67
CA ARG A 148 2.43 -13.67 -7.71
C ARG A 148 1.89 -14.89 -8.44
N MET A 149 0.66 -15.32 -8.12
CA MET A 149 0.01 -16.45 -8.80
C MET A 149 -0.03 -16.22 -10.31
N MET A 150 -0.45 -15.03 -10.74
CA MET A 150 -0.54 -14.66 -12.16
C MET A 150 0.81 -14.63 -12.87
N ALA A 151 1.90 -14.35 -12.16
CA ALA A 151 3.25 -14.36 -12.72
C ALA A 151 3.81 -15.78 -12.88
N THR A 152 3.29 -16.76 -12.13
CA THR A 152 3.83 -18.13 -12.08
C THR A 152 2.94 -19.18 -12.75
N VAL A 153 1.66 -18.88 -12.98
CA VAL A 153 0.73 -19.82 -13.62
C VAL A 153 1.15 -20.10 -15.06
N ASN A 154 1.28 -21.38 -15.41
CA ASN A 154 1.68 -21.85 -16.74
C ASN A 154 0.82 -23.00 -17.27
N ASP A 155 -0.14 -23.49 -16.48
CA ASP A 155 -1.10 -24.50 -16.92
C ASP A 155 -2.12 -23.87 -17.89
N PRO A 156 -2.25 -24.39 -19.14
CA PRO A 156 -3.16 -23.80 -20.13
C PRO A 156 -4.63 -23.76 -19.70
N ALA A 157 -5.12 -24.80 -19.03
CA ALA A 157 -6.51 -24.85 -18.59
C ALA A 157 -6.80 -23.81 -17.49
N GLU A 158 -5.88 -23.67 -16.54
CA GLU A 158 -5.97 -22.62 -15.52
C GLU A 158 -5.86 -21.21 -16.13
N LEU A 159 -4.97 -21.00 -17.11
CA LEU A 159 -4.86 -19.73 -17.83
C LEU A 159 -6.16 -19.34 -18.52
N GLU A 160 -6.81 -20.29 -19.20
CA GLU A 160 -8.12 -20.11 -19.84
C GLU A 160 -9.19 -19.77 -18.80
N ARG A 161 -9.24 -20.52 -17.68
CA ARG A 161 -10.18 -20.26 -16.58
C ARG A 161 -10.02 -18.84 -16.03
N LEU A 162 -8.78 -18.42 -15.74
CA LEU A 162 -8.48 -17.08 -15.21
C LEU A 162 -8.76 -15.98 -16.24
N ALA A 163 -8.56 -16.23 -17.53
CA ALA A 163 -8.94 -15.30 -18.60
C ALA A 163 -10.46 -15.11 -18.66
N ALA A 164 -11.23 -16.20 -18.66
CA ALA A 164 -12.68 -16.15 -18.68
C ALA A 164 -13.27 -15.37 -17.49
N ILE A 165 -12.70 -15.57 -16.29
CA ILE A 165 -13.11 -14.81 -15.08
C ILE A 165 -12.82 -13.31 -15.26
N ARG A 166 -11.63 -12.95 -15.76
CA ARG A 166 -11.28 -11.54 -16.00
C ARG A 166 -12.19 -10.89 -17.02
N GLU A 167 -12.43 -11.55 -18.15
CA GLU A 167 -13.29 -11.03 -19.21
C GLU A 167 -14.74 -10.83 -18.72
N LYS A 168 -15.26 -11.79 -17.95
CA LYS A 168 -16.58 -11.67 -17.32
C LYS A 168 -16.68 -10.37 -16.51
N TYR A 169 -15.76 -10.16 -15.56
CA TYR A 169 -15.83 -8.98 -14.70
C TYR A 169 -15.50 -7.68 -15.41
N GLN A 170 -14.63 -7.70 -16.43
CA GLN A 170 -14.40 -6.54 -17.29
C GLN A 170 -15.66 -6.12 -18.03
N ARG A 171 -16.44 -7.06 -18.58
CA ARG A 171 -17.73 -6.74 -19.21
C ARG A 171 -18.72 -6.17 -18.20
N GLU A 172 -18.87 -6.81 -17.04
CA GLU A 172 -19.78 -6.35 -15.97
C GLU A 172 -19.42 -4.93 -15.50
N ALA A 173 -18.14 -4.67 -15.23
CA ALA A 173 -17.68 -3.35 -14.78
C ALA A 173 -17.88 -2.28 -15.87
N ARG A 174 -17.58 -2.59 -17.13
CA ARG A 174 -17.79 -1.64 -18.24
C ARG A 174 -19.27 -1.33 -18.43
N ALA A 175 -20.15 -2.31 -18.29
CA ALA A 175 -21.59 -2.09 -18.28
C ALA A 175 -22.03 -1.22 -17.09
N LYS A 176 -21.52 -1.50 -15.87
CA LYS A 176 -21.78 -0.69 -14.65
C LYS A 176 -21.46 0.79 -14.87
N TYR A 177 -20.41 1.12 -15.62
CA TYR A 177 -19.98 2.50 -15.86
C TYR A 177 -20.34 3.08 -17.23
N GLY A 178 -21.13 2.39 -18.05
CA GLY A 178 -21.52 2.87 -19.38
C GLY A 178 -20.34 3.01 -20.36
N LEU A 179 -19.29 2.21 -20.20
CA LEU A 179 -18.16 2.16 -21.13
C LEU A 179 -18.47 1.21 -22.31
N PRO A 180 -17.92 1.44 -23.51
CA PRO A 180 -18.08 0.54 -24.65
C PRO A 180 -17.55 -0.86 -24.33
N ALA A 181 -17.81 -1.90 -25.13
CA ALA A 181 -17.14 -3.19 -24.96
C ALA A 181 -15.61 -3.05 -25.13
N ALA A 182 -14.83 -3.98 -24.58
CA ALA A 182 -13.41 -4.06 -24.92
C ALA A 182 -13.27 -4.56 -26.37
N GLU A 183 -12.37 -3.95 -27.15
CA GLU A 183 -12.01 -4.39 -28.50
C GLU A 183 -11.24 -5.71 -28.48
#